data_AF-A0A521PRV6-F1
#
_entry.id   AF-A0A521PRV6-F1
#
_cell.length_a   1.000
_cell.length_b   1.000
_cell.length_c   1.000
_cell.angle_alpha   90.00
_cell.angle_beta   90.00
_cell.angle_gamma   90.00
#
_symmetry.space_group_name_H-M   'P 1'
#
loop_
_entity.id
_entity.type
_entity.pdbx_description
1 polymer ?
#
loop_
_entity_poly.entity_id
_entity_poly.type
_entity_poly.pdbx_seq_one_letter_code
_entity_poly.pdbx_strand_id
1 'polypeptide(L)'
;MAKFSLKQIDELNTQLKTPQEVLKWALDTLHPKIALASSFGAEDVVVIDMLMKINPKSRIFTLDTGRLNQETYDVMDQIRKKYNINIEVTFPDAQEVTEMVRVNGMNLFYESAGNRKLCCGIRKVHPLNKMLATLDGWITGLRSDQTQNRGTAKKIEIDEQHNDMIKINPII
;
A
#
# COMPACT_ATOMS: atom_id res chain seq x y z
N MET A 1 -3.87 5.56 20.33
CA MET A 1 -5.03 4.96 21.02
C MET A 1 -5.64 3.96 20.04
N ALA A 2 -5.56 2.67 20.34
CA ALA A 2 -6.03 1.60 19.45
C ALA A 2 -7.54 1.75 19.21
N LYS A 3 -7.95 1.96 17.95
CA LYS A 3 -9.34 2.30 17.60
C LYS A 3 -10.27 1.08 17.51
N PHE A 4 -9.76 -0.16 17.49
CA PHE A 4 -10.58 -1.37 17.37
C PHE A 4 -9.98 -2.55 18.15
N SER A 5 -10.83 -3.35 18.79
CA SER A 5 -10.46 -4.63 19.41
C SER A 5 -10.49 -5.77 18.38
N LEU A 6 -9.73 -6.85 18.63
CA LEU A 6 -9.74 -8.05 17.78
C LEU A 6 -11.15 -8.62 17.57
N LYS A 7 -11.99 -8.61 18.63
CA LYS A 7 -13.37 -9.07 18.55
C LYS A 7 -14.20 -8.25 17.55
N GLN A 8 -14.05 -6.92 17.57
CA GLN A 8 -14.75 -6.05 16.62
C GLN A 8 -14.27 -6.31 15.18
N ILE A 9 -12.96 -6.53 14.98
CA ILE A 9 -12.41 -6.87 13.66
C ILE A 9 -12.95 -8.20 13.14
N ASP A 10 -13.08 -9.22 14.00
CA ASP A 10 -13.63 -10.52 13.61
C ASP A 10 -15.14 -10.44 13.27
N GLU A 11 -15.90 -9.65 14.03
CA GLU A 11 -17.31 -9.36 13.72
C GLU A 11 -17.44 -8.66 12.35
N LEU A 12 -16.62 -7.64 12.08
CA LEU A 12 -16.61 -6.92 10.80
C LEU A 12 -16.25 -7.84 9.62
N ASN A 13 -15.22 -8.68 9.78
CA ASN A 13 -14.84 -9.66 8.75
C ASN A 13 -15.96 -10.66 8.44
N THR A 14 -16.80 -10.97 9.44
CA THR A 14 -17.97 -11.83 9.27
C THR A 14 -19.13 -11.09 8.59
N GLN A 15 -19.37 -9.82 8.92
CA GLN A 15 -20.52 -9.06 8.43
C GLN A 15 -20.32 -8.54 7.00
N LEU A 16 -19.17 -7.94 6.70
CA LEU A 16 -18.88 -7.32 5.40
C LEU A 16 -18.53 -8.44 4.40
N LYS A 17 -19.32 -8.62 3.34
CA LYS A 17 -19.20 -9.76 2.42
C LYS A 17 -18.48 -9.41 1.14
N THR A 18 -18.61 -8.19 0.64
CA THR A 18 -18.06 -7.77 -0.65
C THR A 18 -16.86 -6.82 -0.50
N PRO A 19 -15.96 -6.76 -1.51
CA PRO A 19 -14.89 -5.76 -1.54
C PRO A 19 -15.39 -4.33 -1.35
N GLN A 20 -16.51 -3.98 -2.01
CA GLN A 20 -17.11 -2.65 -1.94
C GLN A 20 -17.64 -2.32 -0.55
N GLU A 21 -18.26 -3.28 0.15
CA GLU A 21 -18.70 -3.09 1.55
C GLU A 21 -17.51 -2.84 2.48
N VAL A 22 -16.42 -3.60 2.32
CA VAL A 22 -15.19 -3.41 3.10
C VAL A 22 -14.57 -2.04 2.84
N LEU A 23 -14.45 -1.65 1.58
CA LEU A 23 -13.91 -0.34 1.19
C LEU A 23 -14.78 0.81 1.68
N LYS A 24 -16.11 0.68 1.57
CA LYS A 24 -17.05 1.68 2.06
C LYS A 24 -16.93 1.86 3.57
N TRP A 25 -16.92 0.78 4.34
CA TRP A 25 -16.72 0.84 5.79
C TRP A 25 -15.39 1.52 6.14
N ALA A 26 -14.30 1.14 5.46
CA ALA A 26 -12.99 1.70 5.73
C ALA A 26 -12.93 3.21 5.45
N LEU A 27 -13.54 3.66 4.36
CA LEU A 27 -13.64 5.08 4.01
C LEU A 27 -14.53 5.86 4.98
N ASP A 28 -15.71 5.34 5.33
CA ASP A 28 -16.63 5.99 6.29
C ASP A 28 -15.99 6.15 7.68
N THR A 29 -15.08 5.24 8.04
CA THR A 29 -14.47 5.17 9.37
C THR A 29 -13.15 5.96 9.47
N LEU A 30 -12.31 5.90 8.43
CA LEU A 30 -10.91 6.32 8.51
C LEU A 30 -10.54 7.45 7.54
N HIS A 31 -11.39 7.83 6.59
CA HIS A 31 -11.09 8.97 5.70
C HIS A 31 -11.02 10.28 6.50
N PRO A 32 -10.04 11.18 6.25
CA PRO A 32 -9.01 11.14 5.19
C PRO A 32 -7.67 10.49 5.61
N LYS A 33 -7.60 9.82 6.77
CA LYS A 33 -6.41 9.14 7.29
C LYS A 33 -6.29 7.67 6.85
N ILE A 34 -6.83 7.33 5.68
CA ILE A 34 -6.66 6.05 5.02
C ILE A 34 -6.30 6.27 3.56
N ALA A 35 -5.39 5.44 3.04
CA ALA A 35 -4.98 5.49 1.64
C ALA A 35 -4.67 4.09 1.10
N LEU A 36 -4.86 3.90 -0.20
CA LEU A 36 -4.40 2.71 -0.92
C LEU A 36 -2.92 2.82 -1.23
N ALA A 37 -2.15 1.82 -0.83
CA ALA A 37 -0.78 1.60 -1.31
C ALA A 37 -0.85 0.89 -2.66
N SER A 38 -0.54 1.59 -3.75
CA SER A 38 -0.65 1.06 -5.11
C SER A 38 0.72 0.94 -5.79
N SER A 39 0.94 -0.23 -6.37
CA SER A 39 2.01 -0.52 -7.35
C SER A 39 1.51 -0.50 -8.79
N PHE A 40 0.21 -0.21 -8.99
CA PHE A 40 -0.50 -0.25 -10.26
C PHE A 40 -0.54 -1.63 -10.95
N GLY A 41 -0.38 -2.71 -10.17
CA GLY A 41 -0.74 -4.05 -10.61
C GLY A 41 -2.24 -4.16 -10.90
N ALA A 42 -2.64 -5.19 -11.64
CA ALA A 42 -4.03 -5.36 -12.08
C ALA A 42 -5.03 -5.31 -10.89
N GLU A 43 -4.66 -5.95 -9.79
CA GLU A 43 -5.39 -5.95 -8.53
C GLU A 43 -5.57 -4.55 -7.94
N ASP A 44 -4.49 -3.79 -7.86
CA ASP A 44 -4.52 -2.42 -7.34
C ASP A 44 -5.41 -1.54 -8.23
N VAL A 45 -5.36 -1.71 -9.55
CA VAL A 45 -6.21 -0.94 -10.49
C VAL A 45 -7.69 -1.24 -10.30
N VAL A 46 -8.05 -2.49 -10.01
CA VAL A 46 -9.44 -2.85 -9.66
C VAL A 46 -9.87 -2.17 -8.37
N VAL A 47 -9.01 -2.17 -7.33
CA VAL A 47 -9.31 -1.47 -6.07
C VAL A 47 -9.41 0.04 -6.27
N ILE A 48 -8.58 0.64 -7.12
CA ILE A 48 -8.68 2.05 -7.51
C ILE A 48 -10.05 2.33 -8.14
N ASP A 49 -10.47 1.55 -9.13
CA ASP A 49 -11.78 1.72 -9.77
C ASP A 49 -12.94 1.67 -8.75
N MET A 50 -12.90 0.71 -7.82
CA MET A 50 -13.88 0.60 -6.74
C MET A 50 -13.87 1.83 -5.82
N LEU A 51 -12.67 2.26 -5.38
CA LEU A 51 -12.51 3.44 -4.53
C LEU A 51 -13.04 4.71 -5.20
N MET A 52 -12.76 4.90 -6.50
CA MET A 52 -13.22 6.07 -7.25
C MET A 52 -14.74 6.11 -7.41
N LYS A 53 -15.38 4.95 -7.53
CA LYS A 53 -16.85 4.83 -7.56
C LYS A 53 -17.50 5.08 -6.20
N ILE A 54 -16.83 4.71 -5.10
CA ILE A 54 -17.35 4.90 -3.74
C ILE A 54 -17.12 6.33 -3.26
N ASN A 55 -15.89 6.84 -3.41
CA ASN A 55 -15.49 8.17 -2.99
C ASN A 55 -14.35 8.70 -3.89
N PRO A 56 -14.64 9.65 -4.81
CA PRO A 56 -13.63 10.27 -5.67
C PRO A 56 -12.50 11.01 -4.93
N LYS A 57 -12.65 11.27 -3.63
CA LYS A 57 -11.62 11.87 -2.76
C LYS A 57 -10.79 10.82 -2.02
N SER A 58 -10.90 9.54 -2.38
CA SER A 58 -10.07 8.49 -1.80
C SER A 58 -8.60 8.74 -2.11
N ARG A 59 -7.75 8.54 -1.10
CA ARG A 59 -6.31 8.76 -1.23
C ARG A 59 -5.64 7.51 -1.79
N ILE A 60 -4.75 7.71 -2.76
CA ILE A 60 -3.94 6.66 -3.36
C ILE A 60 -2.50 7.15 -3.30
N PHE A 61 -1.61 6.31 -2.79
CA PHE A 61 -0.18 6.60 -2.78
C PHE A 61 0.62 5.49 -3.44
N THR A 62 1.80 5.86 -3.93
CA THR A 62 2.76 4.92 -4.52
C THR A 62 4.17 5.16 -3.98
N LEU A 63 4.98 4.12 -4.03
CA LEU A 63 6.38 4.16 -3.63
C LEU A 63 7.21 4.22 -4.92
N ASP A 64 7.61 5.42 -5.32
CA ASP A 64 8.53 5.58 -6.43
C ASP A 64 9.96 5.30 -5.95
N THR A 65 10.40 4.08 -6.21
CA THR A 65 11.74 3.63 -5.87
C THR A 65 12.85 4.33 -6.69
N GLY A 66 12.51 5.11 -7.72
CA GLY A 66 13.42 5.66 -8.71
C GLY A 66 13.94 4.64 -9.72
N ARG A 67 13.38 3.42 -9.71
CA ARG A 67 13.80 2.26 -10.53
C ARG A 67 12.61 1.46 -11.06
N LEU A 68 11.43 2.05 -11.09
CA LEU A 68 10.24 1.43 -11.70
C LEU A 68 10.39 1.34 -13.21
N ASN A 69 9.68 0.40 -13.82
CA ASN A 69 9.52 0.30 -15.26
C ASN A 69 8.84 1.57 -15.82
N GLN A 70 9.19 1.97 -17.05
CA GLN A 70 8.53 3.11 -17.70
C GLN A 70 7.02 2.87 -17.85
N GLU A 71 6.64 1.63 -18.14
CA GLU A 71 5.25 1.18 -18.24
C GLU A 71 4.47 1.42 -16.95
N THR A 72 5.11 1.34 -15.77
CA THR A 72 4.47 1.65 -14.49
C THR A 72 4.15 3.15 -14.36
N TYR A 73 5.05 4.03 -14.81
CA TYR A 73 4.79 5.47 -14.85
C TYR A 73 3.68 5.81 -15.84
N ASP A 74 3.67 5.15 -17.00
CA ASP A 74 2.64 5.37 -18.01
C ASP A 74 1.25 4.99 -17.48
N VAL A 75 1.13 3.84 -16.80
CA VAL A 75 -0.13 3.42 -16.14
C VAL A 75 -0.51 4.39 -15.02
N MET A 76 0.44 4.81 -14.19
CA MET A 76 0.21 5.78 -13.12
C MET A 76 -0.41 7.09 -13.67
N ASP A 77 0.18 7.66 -14.73
CA ASP A 77 -0.32 8.90 -15.33
C ASP A 77 -1.65 8.71 -16.08
N GLN A 78 -1.85 7.56 -16.73
CA GLN A 78 -3.15 7.21 -17.34
C GLN A 78 -4.27 7.12 -16.31
N ILE A 79 -4.03 6.49 -15.16
CA ILE A 79 -5.00 6.39 -14.06
C ILE A 79 -5.30 7.77 -13.50
N ARG A 80 -4.27 8.57 -13.23
CA ARG A 80 -4.39 9.96 -12.76
C ARG A 80 -5.32 10.78 -13.66
N LYS A 81 -5.09 10.71 -14.97
CA LYS A 81 -5.90 11.39 -15.99
C LYS A 81 -7.31 10.84 -16.09
N LYS A 82 -7.47 9.51 -16.12
CA LYS A 82 -8.76 8.83 -16.28
C LYS A 82 -9.74 9.17 -15.16
N TYR A 83 -9.28 9.13 -13.91
CA TYR A 83 -10.13 9.40 -12.76
C TYR A 83 -10.07 10.86 -12.29
N ASN A 84 -9.22 11.70 -12.91
CA ASN A 84 -8.98 13.09 -12.53
C ASN A 84 -8.64 13.23 -11.03
N ILE A 85 -7.67 12.44 -10.58
CA ILE A 85 -7.22 12.39 -9.18
C ILE A 85 -5.76 12.77 -9.04
N ASN A 86 -5.35 13.10 -7.81
CA ASN A 86 -3.94 13.18 -7.44
C ASN A 86 -3.50 11.84 -6.85
N ILE A 87 -2.33 11.36 -7.29
CA ILE A 87 -1.65 10.20 -6.71
C ILE A 87 -0.51 10.76 -5.85
N GLU A 88 -0.48 10.37 -4.57
CA GLU A 88 0.58 10.77 -3.64
C GLU A 88 1.83 9.93 -3.91
N VAL A 89 2.85 10.55 -4.53
CA VAL A 89 4.10 9.87 -4.84
C VAL A 89 5.08 10.07 -3.70
N THR A 90 5.59 8.97 -3.16
CA THR A 90 6.63 8.98 -2.12
C THR A 90 7.96 8.53 -2.74
N PHE A 91 9.03 9.24 -2.40
CA PHE A 91 10.37 8.97 -2.90
C PHE A 91 11.29 8.54 -1.75
N PRO A 92 12.33 7.75 -2.03
CA PRO A 92 13.35 7.44 -1.03
C PRO A 92 14.18 8.68 -0.68
N ASP A 93 14.80 8.63 0.50
CA ASP A 93 15.71 9.68 0.93
C ASP A 93 16.95 9.71 0.02
N ALA A 94 17.24 10.88 -0.55
CA ALA A 94 18.33 11.04 -1.51
C ALA A 94 19.71 10.78 -0.87
N GLN A 95 19.89 11.12 0.41
CA GLN A 95 21.16 10.90 1.10
C GLN A 95 21.38 9.41 1.35
N GLU A 96 20.34 8.71 1.82
CA GLU A 96 20.42 7.24 2.02
C GLU A 96 20.71 6.51 0.71
N VAL A 97 20.04 6.89 -0.39
CA VAL A 97 20.29 6.31 -1.71
C VAL A 97 21.72 6.59 -2.18
N THR A 98 22.20 7.83 -1.99
CA THR A 98 23.56 8.23 -2.39
C THR A 98 24.61 7.41 -1.67
N GLU A 99 24.50 7.27 -0.35
CA GLU A 99 25.46 6.51 0.44
C GLU A 99 25.45 5.02 0.06
N MET A 100 24.27 4.42 -0.05
CA MET A 100 24.13 3.02 -0.45
C MET A 100 24.79 2.74 -1.80
N VAL A 101 24.52 3.59 -2.80
CA VAL A 101 25.05 3.43 -4.17
C VAL A 101 26.55 3.70 -4.22
N ARG A 102 27.05 4.68 -3.46
CA ARG A 102 28.48 4.99 -3.37
C ARG A 102 29.29 3.79 -2.88
N VAL A 103 28.79 3.09 -1.86
CA VAL A 103 29.51 1.97 -1.22
C VAL A 103 29.34 0.66 -2.00
N ASN A 104 28.13 0.39 -2.51
CA ASN A 104 27.78 -0.95 -3.01
C ASN A 104 27.51 -1.01 -4.53
N GLY A 105 27.53 0.13 -5.23
CA GLY A 105 27.18 0.24 -6.64
C GLY A 105 25.68 0.33 -6.93
N MET A 106 25.35 0.74 -8.16
CA MET A 106 23.96 1.03 -8.58
C MET A 106 23.04 -0.22 -8.62
N ASN A 107 23.64 -1.39 -8.85
CA ASN A 107 22.92 -2.67 -9.00
C ASN A 107 23.29 -3.69 -7.91
N LEU A 108 23.62 -3.21 -6.70
CA LEU A 108 24.03 -4.02 -5.53
C LEU A 108 23.13 -5.23 -5.23
N PHE A 109 21.84 -5.14 -5.57
CA PHE A 109 20.81 -6.14 -5.28
C PHE A 109 20.96 -7.47 -6.06
N TYR A 110 21.84 -7.52 -7.06
CA TYR A 110 22.26 -8.76 -7.71
C TYR A 110 23.37 -9.48 -6.96
N GLU A 111 24.19 -8.75 -6.20
CA GLU A 111 25.39 -9.28 -5.56
C GLU A 111 25.09 -10.14 -4.33
N SER A 112 24.02 -9.82 -3.59
CA SER A 112 23.61 -10.63 -2.45
C SER A 112 22.16 -10.39 -2.01
N ALA A 113 21.62 -11.35 -1.26
CA ALA A 113 20.33 -11.19 -0.57
C ALA A 113 20.36 -10.05 0.46
N GLY A 114 21.51 -9.82 1.12
CA GLY A 114 21.71 -8.72 2.05
C GLY A 114 21.59 -7.36 1.36
N ASN A 115 22.28 -7.20 0.23
CA ASN A 115 22.23 -5.97 -0.57
C ASN A 115 20.84 -5.73 -1.17
N ARG A 116 20.13 -6.80 -1.56
CA ARG A 116 18.73 -6.70 -1.99
C ARG A 116 17.84 -6.19 -0.87
N LYS A 117 17.98 -6.72 0.36
CA LYS A 117 17.24 -6.25 1.52
C LYS A 117 17.59 -4.79 1.85
N LEU A 118 18.85 -4.40 1.79
CA LEU A 118 19.30 -3.01 1.96
C LEU A 118 18.65 -2.07 0.94
N CYS A 119 18.70 -2.44 -0.34
CA CYS A 119 18.10 -1.67 -1.43
C CYS A 119 16.58 -1.53 -1.26
N CYS A 120 15.88 -2.62 -0.94
CA CYS A 120 14.45 -2.57 -0.65
C CYS A 120 14.15 -1.77 0.63
N GLY A 121 15.00 -1.86 1.65
CA GLY A 121 14.88 -1.08 2.89
C GLY A 121 14.83 0.41 2.60
N ILE A 122 15.88 0.92 1.94
CA ILE A 122 16.02 2.34 1.61
C ILE A 122 15.00 2.79 0.57
N ARG A 123 14.85 2.05 -0.53
CA ARG A 123 14.01 2.49 -1.65
C ARG A 123 12.51 2.31 -1.44
N LYS A 124 12.09 1.40 -0.55
CA LYS A 124 10.69 1.01 -0.38
C LYS A 124 10.22 1.09 1.06
N VAL A 125 10.91 0.43 2.00
CA VAL A 125 10.40 0.28 3.37
C VAL A 125 10.47 1.61 4.14
N HIS A 126 11.58 2.34 4.07
CA HIS A 126 11.73 3.64 4.72
C HIS A 126 10.68 4.66 4.25
N PRO A 127 10.47 4.90 2.93
CA PRO A 127 9.43 5.83 2.48
C PRO A 127 8.01 5.31 2.80
N LEU A 128 7.76 4.00 2.74
CA LEU A 128 6.48 3.43 3.18
C LEU A 128 6.19 3.77 4.65
N ASN A 129 7.13 3.53 5.55
CA ASN A 129 6.95 3.80 6.97
C ASN A 129 6.69 5.29 7.25
N LYS A 130 7.38 6.18 6.51
CA LYS A 130 7.13 7.63 6.58
C LYS A 130 5.69 7.97 6.15
N MET A 131 5.18 7.36 5.09
CA MET A 131 3.80 7.56 4.64
C MET A 131 2.78 7.00 5.63
N LEU A 132 2.96 5.75 6.06
CA LEU A 132 2.07 5.06 6.99
C LEU A 132 1.99 5.79 8.34
N ALA A 133 3.08 6.41 8.82
CA ALA A 133 3.06 7.23 10.03
C ALA A 133 2.07 8.42 9.98
N THR A 134 1.58 8.79 8.79
CA THR A 134 0.56 9.85 8.60
C THR A 134 -0.87 9.34 8.58
N LEU A 135 -1.07 8.01 8.63
CA LEU A 135 -2.35 7.34 8.43
C LEU A 135 -2.80 6.59 9.70
N ASP A 136 -4.10 6.40 9.83
CA ASP A 136 -4.72 5.53 10.85
C ASP A 136 -5.08 4.14 10.24
N GLY A 137 -4.98 3.99 8.92
CA GLY A 137 -5.11 2.72 8.23
C GLY A 137 -4.67 2.78 6.76
N TRP A 138 -4.56 1.62 6.12
CA TRP A 138 -4.10 1.51 4.74
C TRP A 138 -4.77 0.35 4.01
N ILE A 139 -4.92 0.50 2.70
CA ILE A 139 -5.53 -0.48 1.81
C ILE A 139 -4.43 -1.09 0.95
N THR A 140 -4.51 -2.39 0.68
CA THR A 140 -3.59 -3.10 -0.22
C THR A 140 -4.37 -3.90 -1.26
N GLY A 141 -3.85 -4.06 -2.48
CA GLY A 141 -4.42 -4.96 -3.50
C GLY A 141 -4.04 -6.43 -3.32
N LEU A 142 -3.84 -6.90 -2.09
CA LEU A 142 -3.47 -8.29 -1.82
C LEU A 142 -4.59 -9.26 -2.20
N ARG A 143 -4.26 -10.31 -2.96
CA ARG A 143 -5.11 -11.49 -3.18
C ARG A 143 -4.61 -12.72 -2.42
N SER A 144 -5.54 -13.61 -2.10
CA SER A 144 -5.30 -14.87 -1.38
C SER A 144 -4.40 -15.87 -2.13
N ASP A 145 -4.32 -15.80 -3.46
CA ASP A 145 -3.62 -16.77 -4.32
C ASP A 145 -2.16 -16.41 -4.66
N GLN A 146 -1.67 -15.22 -4.31
CA GLN A 146 -0.38 -14.72 -4.81
C GLN A 146 0.88 -15.16 -4.04
N THR A 147 0.79 -15.71 -2.81
CA THR A 147 1.98 -16.23 -2.10
C THR A 147 1.65 -17.39 -1.14
N GLN A 148 2.58 -18.36 -1.04
CA GLN A 148 2.41 -19.62 -0.26
C GLN A 148 2.12 -19.45 1.25
N ASN A 149 2.33 -18.25 1.83
CA ASN A 149 2.26 -18.02 3.29
C ASN A 149 1.04 -17.20 3.76
N ARG A 150 -0.01 -17.04 2.95
CA ARG A 150 -1.15 -16.15 3.30
C ARG A 150 -2.55 -16.78 3.33
N GLY A 151 -2.66 -18.09 3.55
CA GLY A 151 -3.96 -18.74 3.79
C GLY A 151 -4.73 -18.23 5.04
N THR A 152 -4.16 -17.30 5.81
CA THR A 152 -4.72 -16.73 7.04
C THR A 152 -5.06 -15.23 6.94
N ALA A 153 -4.75 -14.56 5.82
CA ALA A 153 -4.99 -13.14 5.73
C ALA A 153 -6.50 -12.83 5.69
N LYS A 154 -6.92 -11.76 6.37
CA LYS A 154 -8.33 -11.35 6.48
C LYS A 154 -8.61 -10.07 5.69
N LYS A 155 -9.89 -9.78 5.42
CA LYS A 155 -10.29 -8.54 4.72
C LYS A 155 -9.93 -7.30 5.53
N ILE A 156 -10.01 -7.40 6.85
CA ILE A 156 -9.62 -6.36 7.80
C ILE A 156 -8.68 -6.98 8.84
N GLU A 157 -7.53 -6.37 9.04
CA GLU A 157 -6.48 -6.80 9.95
C GLU A 157 -5.97 -5.63 10.80
N ILE A 158 -5.37 -5.93 11.94
CA ILE A 158 -4.58 -4.97 12.71
C ILE A 158 -3.12 -5.16 12.30
N ASP A 159 -2.47 -4.09 11.88
CA ASP A 159 -1.05 -4.08 11.54
C ASP A 159 -0.24 -3.65 12.76
N GLU A 160 0.14 -4.63 13.57
CA GLU A 160 0.93 -4.43 14.80
C GLU A 160 2.32 -3.82 14.52
N GLN A 161 2.85 -3.97 13.29
CA GLN A 161 4.14 -3.39 12.92
C GLN A 161 4.07 -1.88 12.72
N HIS A 162 2.86 -1.34 12.52
CA HIS A 162 2.62 0.06 12.20
C HIS A 162 1.64 0.71 13.19
N ASN A 163 1.93 0.58 14.49
CA ASN A 163 1.15 1.18 15.59
C ASN A 163 -0.32 0.75 15.63
N ASP A 164 -0.57 -0.55 15.42
CA ASP A 164 -1.91 -1.16 15.45
C ASP A 164 -2.91 -0.50 14.48
N MET A 165 -2.41 0.01 13.34
CA MET A 165 -3.26 0.62 12.34
C MET A 165 -4.11 -0.42 11.60
N ILE A 166 -5.24 0.02 11.05
CA ILE A 166 -6.13 -0.88 10.33
C ILE A 166 -5.60 -1.13 8.93
N LYS A 167 -5.44 -2.40 8.57
CA LYS A 167 -5.07 -2.84 7.23
C LYS A 167 -6.26 -3.48 6.53
N ILE A 168 -6.51 -3.05 5.30
CA ILE A 168 -7.65 -3.47 4.49
C ILE A 168 -7.15 -4.24 3.27
N ASN A 169 -7.64 -5.47 3.09
CA ASN A 169 -7.38 -6.34 1.94
C ASN A 169 -8.74 -6.66 1.28
N PRO A 170 -9.30 -5.77 0.45
CA PRO A 170 -10.70 -5.84 0.04
C PRO A 170 -11.00 -7.02 -0.90
N ILE A 171 -9.98 -7.59 -1.55
CA ILE A 171 -10.12 -8.61 -2.61
C ILE A 171 -9.48 -9.95 -2.23
N ILE A 172 -9.44 -10.26 -0.92
CA ILE A 172 -8.98 -11.55 -0.41
C ILE A 172 -10.05 -12.64 -0.44
#